data_AF-A0A918IG06-F1
#
_entry.id   AF-A0A918IG06-F1
#
_cell.length_a   1.000
_cell.length_b   1.000
_cell.length_c   1.000
_cell.angle_alpha   90.00
_cell.angle_beta   90.00
_cell.angle_gamma   90.00
#
_symmetry.space_group_name_H-M   'P 1'
#
loop_
_entity.id
_entity.type
_entity.pdbx_description
1 polymer ?
#
loop_
_entity_poly.entity_id
_entity_poly.type
_entity_poly.pdbx_seq_one_letter_code
_entity_poly.pdbx_strand_id
1 'polypeptide(L)'
;MGHDSGPMHHPEGGGAWQVLLPLPGLLVCAVLHLCLVRRARRRNPARGWSSWRSVSFGVGLALAAVALLPPLAPLAHNDFRGHMAQHLLIGMYAPLVLVLGAPVTLLLRALPAPHARALTLVLHSRPARLLTHPVMALLLSTGSLAVLYFTPLYNTAMAHPAGHWLLHAHFLLSGCLFAHAIAGPDPAPGRPGVRARLVCLGCAIAVHAVVAQLMYGGFWVDIHAPVPQVRGGAEIMYYGGDIAELLLAAALVATWRPDRAPRPPLAYATVRN
;
A
#
# COMPACT_ATOMS: atom_id res chain seq x y z
N MET A 1 37.63 -4.23 46.84
CA MET A 1 36.15 -4.14 46.85
C MET A 1 35.69 -4.04 45.41
N GLY A 2 35.44 -5.20 44.77
CA GLY A 2 34.93 -5.26 43.41
C GLY A 2 33.41 -5.17 43.45
N HIS A 3 32.85 -4.20 42.73
CA HIS A 3 31.42 -4.18 42.46
C HIS A 3 31.14 -5.06 41.25
N ASP A 4 30.68 -6.28 41.51
CA ASP A 4 30.06 -7.14 40.52
C ASP A 4 28.69 -6.56 40.16
N SER A 5 28.62 -5.74 39.12
CA SER A 5 27.37 -5.40 38.45
C SER A 5 26.97 -6.56 37.56
N GLY A 6 26.17 -7.48 38.10
CA GLY A 6 25.53 -8.55 37.34
C GLY A 6 24.70 -7.99 36.17
N PRO A 7 24.53 -8.76 35.08
CA PRO A 7 23.74 -8.33 33.95
C PRO A 7 22.27 -8.14 34.37
N MET A 8 21.78 -6.90 34.27
CA MET A 8 20.35 -6.62 34.38
C MET A 8 19.63 -7.28 33.19
N HIS A 9 19.02 -8.44 33.45
CA HIS A 9 18.00 -9.00 32.57
C HIS A 9 16.81 -8.04 32.57
N HIS A 10 16.70 -7.22 31.52
CA HIS A 10 15.45 -6.51 31.22
C HIS A 10 14.38 -7.55 30.81
N PRO A 11 13.14 -7.45 31.32
CA PRO A 11 12.13 -8.47 31.10
C PRO A 11 11.68 -8.51 29.63
N GLU A 12 11.55 -9.72 29.08
CA GLU A 12 11.12 -10.08 27.72
C GLU A 12 9.66 -9.70 27.36
N GLY A 13 9.07 -8.72 28.05
CA GLY A 13 7.66 -8.33 27.88
C GLY A 13 7.38 -7.40 26.68
N GLY A 14 8.41 -6.83 26.05
CA GLY A 14 8.26 -5.88 24.94
C GLY A 14 7.88 -6.52 23.60
N GLY A 15 8.35 -7.74 23.33
CA GLY A 15 8.14 -8.43 22.05
C GLY A 15 6.72 -8.97 21.86
N ALA A 16 6.05 -9.36 22.95
CA ALA A 16 4.71 -9.94 22.89
C ALA A 16 3.68 -8.95 22.34
N TRP A 17 3.71 -7.68 22.77
CA TRP A 17 2.77 -6.65 22.31
C TRP A 17 2.96 -6.26 20.84
N GLN A 18 4.20 -6.34 20.33
CA GLN A 18 4.51 -6.11 18.92
C GLN A 18 3.92 -7.19 18.01
N VAL A 19 3.75 -8.41 18.54
CA VAL A 19 3.19 -9.56 17.84
C VAL A 19 1.67 -9.66 18.03
N LEU A 20 1.18 -9.37 19.24
CA LEU A 20 -0.23 -9.49 19.65
C LEU A 20 -1.16 -8.51 18.93
N LEU A 21 -0.68 -7.34 18.50
CA LEU A 21 -1.52 -6.34 17.83
C LEU A 21 -1.72 -6.60 16.31
N PRO A 22 -0.67 -6.86 15.52
CA PRO A 22 -0.83 -7.04 14.07
C PRO A 22 -1.35 -8.43 13.68
N LEU A 23 -1.00 -9.50 14.41
CA LEU A 23 -1.44 -10.86 14.07
C LEU A 23 -2.96 -11.03 13.99
N PRO A 24 -3.75 -10.59 14.98
CA PRO A 24 -5.20 -10.68 14.91
C PRO A 24 -5.77 -9.91 13.72
N GLY A 25 -5.25 -8.71 13.43
CA GLY A 25 -5.66 -7.93 12.27
C GLY A 25 -5.40 -8.66 10.95
N LEU A 26 -4.20 -9.24 10.80
CA LEU A 26 -3.83 -10.04 9.63
C LEU A 26 -4.70 -11.29 9.50
N LEU A 27 -4.93 -12.01 10.60
CA LEU A 27 -5.78 -13.21 10.63
C LEU A 27 -7.24 -12.88 10.28
N VAL A 28 -7.78 -11.79 10.82
CA VAL A 28 -9.12 -11.29 10.49
C VAL A 28 -9.20 -10.98 9.00
N CYS A 29 -8.22 -10.27 8.43
CA CYS A 29 -8.15 -10.02 7.00
C CYS A 29 -8.10 -11.31 6.16
N ALA A 30 -7.30 -12.30 6.56
CA ALA A 30 -7.23 -13.61 5.90
C ALA A 30 -8.58 -14.33 5.92
N VAL A 31 -9.18 -14.46 7.11
CA VAL A 31 -10.45 -15.16 7.33
C VAL A 31 -11.57 -14.45 6.57
N LEU A 32 -11.66 -13.13 6.65
CA LEU A 32 -12.63 -12.34 5.90
C LEU A 32 -12.47 -12.55 4.41
N HIS A 33 -11.24 -12.50 3.87
CA HIS A 33 -11.01 -12.75 2.45
C HIS A 33 -11.50 -14.14 2.04
N LEU A 34 -11.12 -15.20 2.77
CA LEU A 34 -11.56 -16.57 2.48
C LEU A 34 -13.08 -16.72 2.56
N CYS A 35 -13.72 -16.12 3.57
CA CYS A 35 -15.18 -16.09 3.74
C CYS A 35 -15.86 -15.39 2.56
N LEU A 36 -15.35 -14.23 2.14
CA LEU A 36 -15.87 -13.47 1.00
C LEU A 36 -15.68 -14.23 -0.31
N VAL A 37 -14.53 -14.89 -0.53
CA VAL A 37 -14.30 -15.75 -1.72
C VAL A 37 -15.27 -16.92 -1.74
N ARG A 38 -15.44 -17.63 -0.62
CA ARG A 38 -16.41 -18.74 -0.51
C ARG A 38 -17.83 -18.25 -0.79
N ARG A 39 -18.22 -17.11 -0.23
CA ARG A 39 -19.55 -16.51 -0.44
C ARG A 39 -19.77 -16.06 -1.89
N ALA A 40 -18.77 -15.42 -2.50
CA ALA A 40 -18.82 -14.99 -3.89
C ALA A 40 -18.94 -16.18 -4.85
N ARG A 41 -18.17 -17.27 -4.62
CA ARG A 41 -18.26 -18.50 -5.42
C ARG A 41 -19.61 -19.20 -5.27
N ARG A 42 -20.17 -19.27 -4.05
CA ARG A 42 -21.49 -19.88 -3.81
C ARG A 42 -22.63 -19.11 -4.48
N ARG A 43 -22.56 -17.77 -4.48
CA ARG A 43 -23.62 -16.93 -5.08
C ARG A 43 -23.60 -16.88 -6.60
N ASN A 44 -22.44 -17.05 -7.23
CA ASN A 44 -22.32 -16.99 -8.68
C ASN A 44 -21.32 -18.05 -9.19
N PRO A 45 -21.70 -19.36 -9.13
CA PRO A 45 -20.80 -20.46 -9.51
C PRO A 45 -20.29 -20.32 -10.95
N ALA A 46 -21.13 -19.85 -11.87
CA ALA A 46 -20.82 -19.70 -13.29
C ALA A 46 -19.74 -18.64 -13.58
N ARG A 47 -19.63 -17.57 -12.78
CA ARG A 47 -18.59 -16.54 -12.96
C ARG A 47 -17.32 -16.81 -12.17
N GLY A 48 -17.40 -17.64 -11.13
CA GLY A 48 -16.26 -18.00 -10.28
C GLY A 48 -15.53 -16.81 -9.64
N TRP A 49 -14.37 -17.10 -9.04
CA TRP A 49 -13.42 -16.10 -8.55
C TRP A 49 -12.01 -16.51 -9.01
N SER A 50 -11.24 -15.56 -9.52
CA SER A 50 -9.91 -15.83 -10.05
C SER A 50 -8.95 -16.22 -8.93
N SER A 51 -8.29 -17.36 -9.06
CA SER A 51 -7.28 -17.83 -8.09
C SER A 51 -6.13 -16.84 -7.96
N TRP A 52 -5.71 -16.20 -9.07
CA TRP A 52 -4.66 -15.17 -9.07
C TRP A 52 -4.97 -14.01 -8.12
N ARG A 53 -6.23 -13.55 -8.07
CA ARG A 53 -6.64 -12.47 -7.15
C ARG A 53 -6.51 -12.88 -5.67
N SER A 54 -6.81 -14.14 -5.38
CA SER A 54 -6.69 -14.67 -4.01
C SER A 54 -5.23 -14.88 -3.61
N VAL A 55 -4.41 -15.37 -4.55
CA VAL A 55 -2.95 -15.50 -4.36
C VAL A 55 -2.32 -14.11 -4.15
N SER A 56 -2.66 -13.13 -4.98
CA SER A 56 -2.18 -11.74 -4.86
C SER A 56 -2.50 -11.15 -3.49
N PHE A 57 -3.74 -11.32 -3.02
CA PHE A 57 -4.14 -10.88 -1.68
C PHE A 57 -3.38 -11.61 -0.57
N GLY A 58 -3.22 -12.93 -0.69
CA GLY A 58 -2.47 -13.75 0.27
C GLY A 58 -0.99 -13.35 0.34
N VAL A 59 -0.35 -13.10 -0.80
CA VAL A 59 1.03 -12.60 -0.87
C VAL A 59 1.14 -11.22 -0.23
N GLY A 60 0.19 -10.32 -0.48
CA GLY A 60 0.16 -9.01 0.16
C GLY A 60 0.03 -9.07 1.67
N LEU A 61 -0.80 -9.99 2.17
CA LEU A 61 -0.93 -10.24 3.59
C LEU A 61 0.35 -10.84 4.19
N ALA A 62 1.01 -11.73 3.45
CA ALA A 62 2.29 -12.30 3.87
C ALA A 62 3.39 -11.23 3.93
N LEU A 63 3.45 -10.30 2.97
CA LEU A 63 4.39 -9.18 2.99
C LEU A 63 4.12 -8.23 4.18
N ALA A 64 2.85 -7.94 4.46
CA ALA A 64 2.48 -7.17 5.65
C ALA A 64 2.84 -7.91 6.95
N ALA A 65 2.69 -9.24 6.98
CA ALA A 65 3.09 -10.07 8.11
C ALA A 65 4.60 -10.05 8.31
N VAL A 66 5.40 -10.23 7.25
CA VAL A 66 6.87 -10.15 7.30
C VAL A 66 7.32 -8.78 7.83
N ALA A 67 6.61 -7.72 7.45
CA ALA A 67 6.95 -6.37 7.87
C ALA A 67 6.59 -6.08 9.34
N LEU A 68 5.45 -6.59 9.81
CA LEU A 68 4.91 -6.29 11.15
C LEU A 68 5.29 -7.32 12.23
N LEU A 69 5.80 -8.48 11.84
CA LEU A 69 6.16 -9.57 12.76
C LEU A 69 7.68 -9.77 12.84
N PRO A 70 8.17 -10.45 13.89
CA PRO A 70 9.55 -10.89 13.96
C PRO A 70 9.95 -11.72 12.73
N PRO A 71 11.21 -11.59 12.26
CA PRO A 71 12.32 -10.85 12.86
C PRO A 71 12.41 -9.37 12.44
N LEU A 72 11.60 -8.90 11.48
CA LEU A 72 11.79 -7.57 10.89
C LEU A 72 11.34 -6.44 11.83
N ALA A 73 10.23 -6.62 12.54
CA ALA A 73 9.71 -5.57 13.43
C ALA A 73 10.69 -5.17 14.55
N PRO A 74 11.35 -6.11 15.26
CA PRO A 74 12.41 -5.77 16.21
C PRO A 74 13.64 -5.15 15.55
N LEU A 75 14.03 -5.63 14.36
CA LEU A 75 15.17 -5.07 13.62
C LEU A 75 14.91 -3.62 13.24
N ALA A 76 13.70 -3.31 12.78
CA ALA A 76 13.29 -1.97 12.38
C ALA A 76 13.21 -0.97 13.53
N HIS A 77 13.02 -1.43 14.76
CA HIS A 77 13.03 -0.55 15.93
C HIS A 77 14.45 -0.16 16.35
N ASN A 78 15.44 -1.02 16.08
CA ASN A 78 16.83 -0.85 16.52
C ASN A 78 17.77 -0.34 15.42
N ASP A 79 17.42 -0.54 14.15
CA ASP A 79 18.20 -0.12 12.98
C ASP A 79 17.31 0.59 11.97
N PHE A 80 17.72 1.81 11.59
CA PHE A 80 17.05 2.62 10.58
C PHE A 80 16.96 1.88 9.22
N ARG A 81 17.93 1.03 8.88
CA ARG A 81 17.88 0.21 7.65
C ARG A 81 16.73 -0.78 7.70
N GLY A 82 16.50 -1.40 8.86
CA GLY A 82 15.35 -2.25 9.11
C GLY A 82 14.04 -1.46 9.00
N HIS A 83 14.01 -0.24 9.54
CA HIS A 83 12.85 0.65 9.42
C HIS A 83 12.53 0.96 7.95
N MET A 84 13.53 1.29 7.13
CA MET A 84 13.34 1.52 5.69
C MET A 84 12.79 0.29 4.97
N ALA A 85 13.33 -0.90 5.25
CA ALA A 85 12.84 -2.13 4.67
C ALA A 85 11.38 -2.41 5.05
N GLN A 86 11.04 -2.23 6.33
CA GLN A 86 9.67 -2.36 6.82
C GLN A 86 8.73 -1.33 6.17
N HIS A 87 9.19 -0.08 6.07
CA HIS A 87 8.46 1.01 5.43
C HIS A 87 8.15 0.69 3.96
N LEU A 88 9.13 0.20 3.18
CA LEU A 88 8.91 -0.20 1.78
C LEU A 88 7.90 -1.35 1.66
N LEU A 89 8.04 -2.37 2.49
CA LEU A 89 7.14 -3.52 2.46
C LEU A 89 5.69 -3.11 2.73
N ILE A 90 5.45 -2.27 3.74
CA ILE A 90 4.11 -1.82 4.13
C ILE A 90 3.58 -0.72 3.22
N GLY A 91 4.44 0.18 2.76
CA GLY A 91 4.05 1.38 2.01
C GLY A 91 3.92 1.16 0.50
N MET A 92 4.61 0.17 -0.07
CA MET A 92 4.66 -0.01 -1.52
C MET A 92 4.35 -1.45 -1.96
N TYR A 93 5.07 -2.44 -1.43
CA TYR A 93 4.96 -3.83 -1.91
C TYR A 93 3.65 -4.50 -1.50
N ALA A 94 3.34 -4.56 -0.21
CA ALA A 94 2.10 -5.18 0.27
C ALA A 94 0.85 -4.48 -0.31
N PRO A 95 0.75 -3.14 -0.31
CA PRO A 95 -0.39 -2.45 -0.93
C PRO A 95 -0.62 -2.80 -2.41
N LEU A 96 0.46 -2.86 -3.20
CA LEU A 96 0.37 -3.17 -4.62
C LEU A 96 -0.33 -4.51 -4.85
N VAL A 97 0.16 -5.57 -4.23
CA VAL A 97 -0.41 -6.91 -4.43
C VAL A 97 -1.75 -7.12 -3.70
N LEU A 98 -2.00 -6.44 -2.58
CA LEU A 98 -3.31 -6.43 -1.92
C LEU A 98 -4.38 -5.84 -2.84
N VAL A 99 -4.09 -4.69 -3.45
CA VAL A 99 -5.00 -4.00 -4.36
C VAL A 99 -5.25 -4.81 -5.64
N LEU A 100 -4.22 -5.47 -6.19
CA LEU A 100 -4.38 -6.37 -7.34
C LEU A 100 -5.30 -7.56 -7.04
N GLY A 101 -5.47 -7.92 -5.76
CA GLY A 101 -6.47 -8.88 -5.30
C GLY A 101 -7.93 -8.44 -5.50
N ALA A 102 -8.18 -7.18 -5.87
CA ALA A 102 -9.51 -6.60 -6.10
C ALA A 102 -10.46 -6.76 -4.89
N PRO A 103 -10.05 -6.34 -3.68
CA PRO A 103 -10.83 -6.54 -2.44
C PRO A 103 -12.21 -5.87 -2.50
N VAL A 104 -12.34 -4.70 -3.15
CA VAL A 104 -13.63 -4.00 -3.24
C VAL A 104 -14.58 -4.76 -4.18
N THR A 105 -14.07 -5.27 -5.30
CA THR A 105 -14.85 -6.12 -6.21
C THR A 105 -15.30 -7.40 -5.52
N LEU A 106 -14.43 -8.01 -4.71
CA LEU A 106 -14.75 -9.20 -3.94
C LEU A 106 -15.91 -8.91 -2.98
N LEU A 107 -15.83 -7.80 -2.25
CA LEU A 107 -16.85 -7.35 -1.31
C LEU A 107 -18.20 -7.10 -2.01
N LEU A 108 -18.18 -6.36 -3.13
CA LEU A 108 -19.38 -6.09 -3.94
C LEU A 108 -20.04 -7.37 -4.47
N ARG A 109 -19.25 -8.41 -4.83
CA ARG A 109 -19.78 -9.70 -5.29
C ARG A 109 -20.32 -10.58 -4.16
N ALA A 110 -19.77 -10.45 -2.95
CA ALA A 110 -20.18 -11.24 -1.80
C ALA A 110 -21.42 -10.66 -1.08
N LEU A 111 -21.61 -9.33 -1.11
CA LEU A 111 -22.69 -8.63 -0.42
C LEU A 111 -24.06 -8.80 -1.10
N PRO A 112 -25.18 -8.87 -0.34
CA PRO A 112 -26.54 -8.77 -0.89
C PRO A 112 -26.73 -7.50 -1.72
N ALA A 113 -27.59 -7.54 -2.74
CA ALA A 113 -27.88 -6.41 -3.63
C ALA A 113 -28.10 -5.05 -2.91
N PRO A 114 -28.88 -4.93 -1.82
CA PRO A 114 -29.05 -3.64 -1.13
C PRO A 114 -27.73 -3.11 -0.53
N HIS A 115 -26.93 -3.99 0.08
CA HIS A 115 -25.65 -3.61 0.68
C HIS A 115 -24.59 -3.28 -0.38
N ALA A 116 -24.57 -4.03 -1.49
CA ALA A 116 -23.70 -3.74 -2.63
C ALA A 116 -24.03 -2.38 -3.27
N ARG A 117 -25.32 -2.03 -3.37
CA ARG A 117 -25.78 -0.71 -3.81
C ARG A 117 -25.33 0.40 -2.85
N ALA A 118 -25.53 0.22 -1.54
CA ALA A 118 -25.09 1.17 -0.53
C ALA A 118 -23.57 1.41 -0.58
N LEU A 119 -22.78 0.34 -0.66
CA LEU A 119 -21.32 0.44 -0.82
C LEU A 119 -20.95 1.17 -2.12
N THR A 120 -21.64 0.89 -3.21
CA THR A 120 -21.43 1.59 -4.48
C THR A 120 -21.71 3.09 -4.33
N LEU A 121 -22.78 3.49 -3.64
CA LEU A 121 -23.08 4.91 -3.37
C LEU A 121 -21.96 5.58 -2.56
N VAL A 122 -21.43 4.91 -1.53
CA VAL A 122 -20.29 5.41 -0.76
C VAL A 122 -19.05 5.60 -1.64
N LEU A 123 -18.75 4.63 -2.52
CA LEU A 123 -17.63 4.73 -3.47
C LEU A 123 -17.81 5.86 -4.50
N HIS A 124 -19.04 6.27 -4.78
CA HIS A 124 -19.36 7.40 -5.67
C HIS A 124 -19.42 8.75 -4.95
N SER A 125 -19.30 8.76 -3.62
CA SER A 125 -19.33 10.00 -2.84
C SER A 125 -18.14 10.92 -3.19
N ARG A 126 -18.34 12.24 -3.03
CA ARG A 126 -17.28 13.24 -3.25
C ARG A 126 -15.99 12.95 -2.44
N PRO A 127 -16.03 12.62 -1.14
CA PRO A 127 -14.81 12.31 -0.40
C PRO A 127 -14.09 11.06 -0.92
N ALA A 128 -14.83 9.99 -1.27
CA ALA A 128 -14.22 8.80 -1.85
C ALA A 128 -13.54 9.11 -3.20
N ARG A 129 -14.17 9.92 -4.04
CA ARG A 129 -13.59 10.37 -5.32
C ARG A 129 -12.36 11.25 -5.14
N LEU A 130 -12.34 12.11 -4.12
CA LEU A 130 -11.18 12.95 -3.82
C LEU A 130 -10.01 12.11 -3.33
N LEU A 131 -10.24 11.18 -2.39
CA LEU A 131 -9.20 10.31 -1.84
C LEU A 131 -8.65 9.31 -2.87
N THR A 132 -9.47 8.86 -3.81
CA THR A 132 -9.03 7.95 -4.88
C THR A 132 -8.48 8.68 -6.11
N HIS A 133 -8.45 10.02 -6.09
CA HIS A 133 -7.83 10.80 -7.15
C HIS A 133 -6.29 10.63 -7.10
N PRO A 134 -5.61 10.37 -8.24
CA PRO A 134 -4.18 10.01 -8.24
C PRO A 134 -3.28 11.10 -7.65
N VAL A 135 -3.63 12.38 -7.81
CA VAL A 135 -2.89 13.49 -7.18
C VAL A 135 -3.02 13.48 -5.66
N MET A 136 -4.23 13.21 -5.13
CA MET A 136 -4.42 13.14 -3.67
C MET A 136 -3.71 11.91 -3.10
N ALA A 137 -3.82 10.77 -3.79
CA ALA A 137 -3.11 9.55 -3.40
C ALA A 137 -1.58 9.73 -3.45
N LEU A 138 -1.06 10.47 -4.44
CA LEU A 138 0.35 10.85 -4.52
C LEU A 138 0.77 11.72 -3.32
N LEU A 139 -0.01 12.74 -2.99
CA LEU A 139 0.26 13.62 -1.86
C LEU A 139 0.24 12.87 -0.52
N LEU A 140 -0.76 12.00 -0.33
CA LEU A 140 -0.86 11.17 0.87
C LEU A 140 0.23 10.12 0.96
N SER A 141 0.72 9.61 -0.16
CA SER A 141 1.81 8.63 -0.20
C SER A 141 3.17 9.33 -0.13
N THR A 142 3.65 9.85 -1.25
CA THR A 142 5.01 10.42 -1.37
C THR A 142 5.14 11.80 -0.71
N GLY A 143 4.07 12.60 -0.68
CA GLY A 143 4.09 13.88 0.02
C GLY A 143 4.26 13.72 1.53
N SER A 144 3.55 12.75 2.13
CA SER A 144 3.71 12.41 3.55
C SER A 144 5.10 11.90 3.90
N LEU A 145 5.75 11.20 2.97
CA LEU A 145 7.12 10.70 3.12
C LEU A 145 8.12 11.86 3.27
N ALA A 146 8.01 12.86 2.39
CA ALA A 146 8.86 14.04 2.47
C ALA A 146 8.64 14.78 3.81
N VAL A 147 7.38 14.95 4.23
CA VAL A 147 7.07 15.56 5.52
C VAL A 147 7.65 14.74 6.68
N LEU A 148 7.58 13.42 6.63
CA LEU A 148 8.07 12.56 7.71
C LEU A 148 9.57 12.75 7.99
N TYR A 149 10.40 12.80 6.94
CA TYR A 149 11.87 12.81 7.09
C TYR A 149 12.49 14.22 7.13
N PHE A 150 11.81 15.22 6.58
CA PHE A 150 12.26 16.63 6.62
C PHE A 150 11.66 17.42 7.79
N THR A 151 10.94 16.75 8.70
CA THR A 151 10.43 17.35 9.94
C THR A 151 10.73 16.44 11.13
N PRO A 152 10.57 16.92 12.38
CA PRO A 152 10.79 16.09 13.57
C PRO A 152 9.78 14.94 13.73
N LEU A 153 8.86 14.77 12.79
CA LEU A 153 7.74 13.82 12.87
C LEU A 153 8.22 12.36 12.91
N TYR A 154 9.32 12.03 12.23
CA TYR A 154 9.94 10.71 12.34
C TYR A 154 10.33 10.38 13.78
N ASN A 155 11.10 11.26 14.43
CA ASN A 155 11.59 11.03 15.78
C ASN A 155 10.45 10.98 16.81
N THR A 156 9.43 11.84 16.65
CA THR A 156 8.26 11.83 17.55
C THR A 156 7.40 10.57 17.37
N ALA A 157 7.24 10.07 16.15
CA ALA A 157 6.52 8.84 15.85
C ALA A 157 7.26 7.60 16.36
N MET A 158 8.59 7.58 16.30
CA MET A 158 9.40 6.47 16.84
C MET A 158 9.46 6.47 18.38
N ALA A 159 9.37 7.63 19.02
CA ALA A 159 9.39 7.75 20.48
C ALA A 159 8.12 7.18 21.15
N HIS A 160 6.99 7.07 20.43
CA HIS A 160 5.72 6.64 20.99
C HIS A 160 5.17 5.41 20.24
N PRO A 161 4.80 4.31 20.93
CA PRO A 161 4.23 3.12 20.28
C PRO A 161 3.01 3.44 19.40
N ALA A 162 2.12 4.32 19.87
CA ALA A 162 0.94 4.74 19.11
C ALA A 162 1.29 5.51 17.83
N GLY A 163 2.35 6.33 17.86
CA GLY A 163 2.85 7.04 16.69
C GLY A 163 3.38 6.08 15.62
N HIS A 164 4.13 5.06 16.04
CA HIS A 164 4.64 4.04 15.13
C HIS A 164 3.50 3.24 14.46
N TRP A 165 2.47 2.87 15.22
CA TRP A 165 1.28 2.20 14.66
C TRP A 165 0.50 3.09 13.69
N LEU A 166 0.34 4.37 14.02
CA LEU A 166 -0.30 5.34 13.12
C LEU A 166 0.49 5.48 11.83
N LEU A 167 1.83 5.46 11.90
CA LEU A 167 2.70 5.53 10.74
C LEU A 167 2.53 4.31 9.82
N HIS A 168 2.49 3.10 10.38
CA HIS A 168 2.20 1.89 9.61
C HIS A 168 0.83 1.91 8.95
N ALA A 169 -0.20 2.31 9.71
CA ALA A 169 -1.55 2.41 9.19
C ALA A 169 -1.63 3.44 8.05
N HIS A 170 -1.02 4.61 8.25
CA HIS A 170 -0.94 5.65 7.23
C HIS A 170 -0.27 5.12 5.96
N PHE A 171 0.92 4.54 6.05
CA PHE A 171 1.64 4.03 4.88
C PHE A 171 0.93 2.90 4.16
N LEU A 172 0.32 1.97 4.89
CA LEU A 172 -0.47 0.89 4.29
C LEU A 172 -1.67 1.46 3.53
N LEU A 173 -2.39 2.41 4.14
CA LEU A 173 -3.59 3.02 3.56
C LEU A 173 -3.26 3.93 2.37
N SER A 174 -2.25 4.81 2.51
CA SER A 174 -1.80 5.69 1.44
C SER A 174 -1.24 4.90 0.26
N GLY A 175 -0.45 3.86 0.54
CA GLY A 175 0.05 2.93 -0.46
C GLY A 175 -1.08 2.21 -1.19
N CYS A 176 -2.12 1.76 -0.45
CA CYS A 176 -3.28 1.11 -1.07
C CYS A 176 -4.06 2.08 -1.95
N LEU A 177 -4.25 3.33 -1.49
CA LEU A 177 -4.91 4.37 -2.26
C LEU A 177 -4.12 4.71 -3.53
N PHE A 178 -2.80 4.85 -3.43
CA PHE A 178 -1.93 5.16 -4.57
C PHE A 178 -1.89 4.00 -5.58
N ALA A 179 -1.63 2.78 -5.12
CA ALA A 179 -1.69 1.59 -5.98
C ALA A 179 -3.08 1.41 -6.62
N HIS A 180 -4.15 1.70 -5.89
CA HIS A 180 -5.51 1.65 -6.44
C HIS A 180 -5.75 2.74 -7.50
N ALA A 181 -5.35 3.98 -7.24
CA ALA A 181 -5.48 5.07 -8.19
C ALA A 181 -4.66 4.84 -9.47
N ILE A 182 -3.47 4.25 -9.33
CA ILE A 182 -2.53 4.04 -10.43
C ILE A 182 -2.72 2.72 -11.16
N ALA A 183 -3.08 1.60 -10.55
CA ALA A 183 -3.18 0.29 -11.22
C ALA A 183 -4.34 -0.60 -10.72
N GLY A 184 -5.21 -0.09 -9.85
CA GLY A 184 -6.22 -0.91 -9.19
C GLY A 184 -7.26 -1.52 -10.14
N PRO A 185 -7.54 -2.84 -10.05
CA PRO A 185 -8.59 -3.50 -10.85
C PRO A 185 -10.01 -3.20 -10.35
N ASP A 186 -10.14 -2.62 -9.16
CA ASP A 186 -11.41 -2.29 -8.53
C ASP A 186 -12.07 -1.05 -9.17
N PRO A 187 -13.41 -0.93 -9.10
CA PRO A 187 -14.14 0.22 -9.64
C PRO A 187 -13.70 1.52 -8.97
N ALA A 188 -13.34 2.52 -9.79
CA ALA A 188 -12.94 3.85 -9.34
C ALA A 188 -13.70 4.93 -10.13
N PRO A 189 -14.83 5.43 -9.60
CA PRO A 189 -15.64 6.43 -10.29
C PRO A 189 -14.86 7.73 -10.54
N GLY A 190 -14.68 8.09 -11.81
CA GLY A 190 -13.94 9.29 -12.20
C GLY A 190 -12.41 9.15 -12.15
N ARG A 191 -11.89 7.91 -12.22
CA ARG A 191 -10.45 7.68 -12.38
C ARG A 191 -9.94 8.37 -13.66
N PRO A 192 -8.90 9.22 -13.57
CA PRO A 192 -8.33 9.88 -14.73
C PRO A 192 -7.77 8.89 -15.77
N GLY A 193 -7.63 9.37 -17.01
CA GLY A 193 -7.04 8.60 -18.10
C GLY A 193 -5.60 8.16 -17.81
N VAL A 194 -5.12 7.16 -18.54
CA VAL A 194 -3.80 6.53 -18.32
C VAL A 194 -2.66 7.54 -18.36
N ARG A 195 -2.73 8.55 -19.24
CA ARG A 195 -1.71 9.62 -19.31
C ARG A 195 -1.54 10.35 -17.98
N ALA A 196 -2.63 10.76 -17.34
CA ALA A 196 -2.58 11.45 -16.06
C ALA A 196 -2.02 10.54 -14.94
N ARG A 197 -2.36 9.25 -14.96
CA ARG A 197 -1.82 8.25 -14.03
C ARG A 197 -0.31 8.04 -14.23
N LEU A 198 0.15 7.97 -15.48
CA LEU A 198 1.58 7.88 -15.81
C LEU A 198 2.35 9.12 -15.36
N VAL A 199 1.78 10.32 -15.54
CA VAL A 199 2.38 11.56 -15.01
C VAL A 199 2.47 11.51 -13.50
N CYS A 200 1.40 11.12 -12.80
CA CYS A 200 1.43 11.00 -11.34
C CYS A 200 2.44 9.96 -10.86
N LEU A 201 2.58 8.83 -11.56
CA LEU A 201 3.58 7.81 -11.28
C LEU A 201 5.00 8.35 -11.50
N GLY A 202 5.25 9.05 -12.61
CA GLY A 202 6.54 9.70 -12.87
C GLY A 202 6.90 10.75 -11.81
N CYS A 203 5.92 11.54 -11.35
CA CYS A 203 6.11 12.45 -10.23
C CYS A 203 6.42 11.70 -8.92
N ALA A 204 5.77 10.57 -8.66
CA ALA A 204 6.06 9.74 -7.48
C ALA A 204 7.52 9.26 -7.50
N ILE A 205 7.96 8.67 -8.61
CA ILE A 205 9.33 8.19 -8.82
C ILE A 205 10.33 9.32 -8.58
N ALA A 206 10.12 10.47 -9.22
CA ALA A 206 11.03 11.60 -9.09
C ALA A 206 11.13 12.11 -7.65
N VAL A 207 9.99 12.28 -6.96
CA VAL A 207 10.00 12.77 -5.57
C VAL A 207 10.61 11.72 -4.65
N HIS A 208 10.29 10.44 -4.82
CA HIS A 208 10.83 9.35 -4.01
C HIS A 208 12.36 9.26 -4.13
N ALA A 209 12.87 9.30 -5.37
CA ALA A 209 14.29 9.31 -5.67
C ALA A 209 15.00 10.53 -5.06
N VAL A 210 14.42 11.73 -5.20
CA VAL A 210 14.99 12.96 -4.63
C VAL A 210 15.03 12.90 -3.10
N VAL A 211 13.97 12.43 -2.44
CA VAL A 211 13.94 12.25 -0.98
C VAL A 211 15.04 11.30 -0.54
N ALA A 212 15.23 10.18 -1.25
CA ALA A 212 16.31 9.22 -0.95
C ALA A 212 17.70 9.83 -1.15
N GLN A 213 17.92 10.59 -2.22
CA GLN A 213 19.20 11.26 -2.47
C GLN A 213 19.53 12.33 -1.42
N LEU A 214 18.54 13.16 -1.06
CA LEU A 214 18.68 14.16 0.00
C LEU A 214 18.98 13.48 1.34
N MET A 215 18.31 12.36 1.63
CA MET A 215 18.54 11.57 2.83
C MET A 215 19.95 10.98 2.87
N TYR A 216 20.43 10.43 1.76
CA TYR A 216 21.80 9.93 1.61
C TYR A 216 22.85 11.04 1.82
N GLY A 217 22.57 12.23 1.27
CA GLY A 217 23.41 13.42 1.42
C GLY A 217 23.35 14.08 2.80
N GLY A 218 22.37 13.72 3.65
CA GLY A 218 22.15 14.34 4.96
C GLY A 218 21.59 15.77 4.88
N PHE A 219 20.96 16.15 3.77
CA PHE A 219 20.43 17.50 3.57
C PHE A 219 19.03 17.63 4.16
N TRP A 220 18.87 18.53 5.15
CA TRP A 220 17.59 18.84 5.81
C TRP A 220 16.92 17.66 6.54
N VAL A 221 17.66 16.56 6.73
CA VAL A 221 17.18 15.35 7.39
C VAL A 221 17.21 15.54 8.90
N ASP A 222 16.08 15.30 9.57
CA ASP A 222 16.00 15.28 11.04
C ASP A 222 15.77 13.85 11.53
N ILE A 223 16.82 13.02 11.45
CA ILE A 223 16.77 11.60 11.84
C ILE A 223 17.87 11.33 12.87
N HIS A 224 17.48 10.97 14.08
CA HIS A 224 18.40 10.65 15.16
C HIS A 224 18.92 9.20 15.03
N ALA A 225 19.72 8.93 14.01
CA ALA A 225 20.37 7.64 13.77
C ALA A 225 21.81 7.81 13.28
N PRO A 226 22.69 6.80 13.47
CA PRO A 226 24.06 6.85 12.95
C PRO A 226 24.08 7.08 11.43
N VAL A 227 24.98 7.96 10.96
CA VAL A 227 25.12 8.30 9.53
C VAL A 227 25.23 7.07 8.61
N PRO A 228 25.97 5.99 8.95
CA PRO A 228 26.00 4.79 8.11
C PRO A 228 24.64 4.08 7.98
N GLN A 229 23.79 4.17 9.01
CA GLN A 229 22.44 3.61 8.98
C GLN A 229 21.52 4.46 8.10
N VAL A 230 21.57 5.79 8.24
CA VAL A 230 20.80 6.72 7.41
C VAL A 230 21.13 6.56 5.93
N ARG A 231 22.43 6.48 5.58
CA ARG A 231 22.87 6.22 4.20
C ARG A 231 22.40 4.88 3.66
N GLY A 232 22.58 3.80 4.43
CA GLY A 232 22.11 2.47 4.02
C GLY A 232 20.58 2.41 3.89
N GLY A 233 19.86 3.13 4.76
CA GLY A 233 18.42 3.27 4.66
C GLY A 233 18.00 4.02 3.39
N ALA A 234 18.73 5.08 3.04
CA ALA A 234 18.51 5.83 1.80
C ALA A 234 18.76 5.00 0.56
N GLU A 235 19.79 4.16 0.55
CA GLU A 235 20.06 3.20 -0.53
C GLU A 235 18.92 2.18 -0.67
N ILE A 236 18.45 1.62 0.46
CA ILE A 236 17.30 0.70 0.48
C ILE A 236 16.07 1.40 -0.10
N MET A 237 15.78 2.62 0.33
CA MET A 237 14.66 3.41 -0.16
C MET A 237 14.78 3.70 -1.65
N TYR A 238 15.96 4.08 -2.13
CA TYR A 238 16.20 4.37 -3.55
C TYR A 238 15.96 3.12 -4.43
N TYR A 239 16.76 2.06 -4.23
CA TYR A 239 16.69 0.88 -5.09
C TYR A 239 15.42 0.06 -4.86
N GLY A 240 15.00 -0.08 -3.60
CA GLY A 240 13.78 -0.79 -3.23
C GLY A 240 12.52 -0.05 -3.68
N GLY A 241 12.55 1.29 -3.70
CA GLY A 241 11.50 2.12 -4.27
C GLY A 241 11.35 1.94 -5.77
N ASP A 242 12.45 2.06 -6.50
CA ASP A 242 12.48 1.91 -7.97
C ASP A 242 11.86 0.57 -8.39
N ILE A 243 12.22 -0.52 -7.73
CA ILE A 243 11.64 -1.84 -8.01
C ILE A 243 10.12 -1.84 -7.80
N ALA A 244 9.64 -1.28 -6.68
CA ALA A 244 8.21 -1.25 -6.39
C ALA A 244 7.43 -0.37 -7.39
N GLU A 245 8.01 0.75 -7.82
CA GLU A 245 7.41 1.65 -8.81
C GLU A 245 7.40 1.04 -10.22
N LEU A 246 8.46 0.32 -10.59
CA LEU A 246 8.49 -0.48 -11.82
C LEU A 246 7.43 -1.59 -11.81
N LEU A 247 7.24 -2.27 -10.68
CA LEU A 247 6.16 -3.26 -10.53
C LEU A 247 4.78 -2.61 -10.63
N LEU A 248 4.59 -1.42 -10.06
CA LEU A 248 3.34 -0.66 -10.19
C LEU A 248 3.11 -0.18 -11.63
N ALA A 249 4.16 0.25 -12.33
CA ALA A 249 4.10 0.59 -13.75
C ALA A 249 3.71 -0.63 -14.60
N ALA A 250 4.35 -1.78 -14.34
CA ALA A 250 4.01 -3.04 -15.00
C ALA A 250 2.56 -3.44 -14.74
N ALA A 251 2.07 -3.29 -13.50
CA ALA A 251 0.68 -3.54 -13.15
C ALA A 251 -0.29 -2.59 -13.89
N LEU A 252 0.06 -1.30 -14.03
CA LEU A 252 -0.74 -0.34 -14.81
C LEU A 252 -0.83 -0.76 -16.28
N VAL A 253 0.28 -1.18 -16.88
CA VAL A 253 0.31 -1.65 -18.29
C VAL A 253 -0.45 -2.95 -18.46
N ALA A 254 -0.27 -3.93 -17.56
CA ALA A 254 -0.96 -5.21 -17.62
C ALA A 254 -2.49 -5.09 -17.42
N THR A 255 -2.93 -4.07 -16.68
CA THR A 255 -4.36 -3.79 -16.47
C THR A 255 -4.94 -2.82 -17.51
N TRP A 256 -4.12 -2.28 -18.40
CA TRP A 256 -4.55 -1.32 -19.40
C TRP A 256 -5.48 -1.97 -20.43
N ARG A 257 -6.60 -1.32 -20.68
CA ARG A 257 -7.50 -1.64 -21.79
C ARG A 257 -7.62 -0.39 -22.66
N PRO A 258 -7.11 -0.40 -23.90
CA PRO A 258 -7.32 0.70 -24.83
C PRO A 258 -8.82 0.93 -25.03
N ASP A 259 -9.25 2.18 -25.13
CA ASP A 259 -10.63 2.51 -25.48
C ASP A 259 -10.95 1.85 -26.83
N ARG A 260 -12.08 1.14 -26.90
CA ARG A 260 -12.56 0.59 -28.17
C ARG A 260 -12.97 1.77 -29.04
N ALA A 261 -12.40 1.88 -30.24
CA ALA A 261 -12.83 2.85 -31.22
C ALA A 261 -14.37 2.79 -31.39
N PRO A 262 -15.06 3.94 -31.51
CA PRO A 262 -16.49 3.95 -31.78
C PRO A 262 -16.79 3.06 -32.99
N ARG A 263 -17.74 2.14 -32.87
CA ARG A 263 -18.22 1.38 -34.03
C ARG A 263 -18.74 2.38 -35.05
N PRO A 264 -18.33 2.31 -36.33
CA PRO A 264 -18.92 3.15 -37.36
C PRO A 264 -20.45 2.97 -37.33
N PRO A 265 -21.23 4.05 -37.49
CA PRO A 265 -22.68 3.94 -37.54
C PRO A 265 -23.05 2.95 -38.64
N LEU A 266 -23.93 1.99 -38.30
CA LEU A 266 -24.48 1.07 -39.29
C LEU A 266 -25.14 1.92 -40.38
N ALA A 267 -24.54 1.92 -41.58
CA ALA A 267 -25.15 2.54 -42.73
C ALA A 267 -26.47 1.80 -42.97
N TYR A 268 -27.59 2.45 -42.67
CA TYR A 268 -28.89 1.99 -43.12
C TYR A 268 -28.85 2.02 -44.64
N ALA A 269 -28.82 0.84 -45.27
CA ALA A 269 -28.98 0.71 -46.70
C ALA A 269 -30.30 1.37 -47.08
N THR A 270 -30.23 2.53 -47.73
CA THR A 270 -31.36 3.16 -48.39
C THR A 270 -31.80 2.21 -49.50
N VAL A 271 -32.87 1.46 -49.23
CA VAL A 271 -33.62 0.72 -50.25
C VAL A 271 -34.17 1.78 -51.21
N ARG A 272 -33.52 1.93 -52.37
CA ARG A 272 -34.05 2.68 -53.51
C ARG A 272 -35.30 1.96 -53.99
N ASN A 273 -36.41 2.69 -54.02
CA ASN A 273 -37.63 2.34 -54.73
C ASN A 273 -37.57 2.93 -56.14
#